data_AF-A0A0A0KZ98-F1
#
_entry.id   AF-A0A0A0KZ98-F1
#
_cell.length_a   1.000
_cell.length_b   1.000
_cell.length_c   1.000
_cell.angle_alpha   90.00
_cell.angle_beta   90.00
_cell.angle_gamma   90.00
#
_symmetry.space_group_name_H-M   'P 1'
#
loop_
_entity.id
_entity.type
_entity.pdbx_description
1 polymer ?
#
loop_
_entity_poly.entity_id
_entity_poly.type
_entity_poly.pdbx_seq_one_letter_code
_entity_poly.pdbx_strand_id
1 'polypeptide(L)'
;MSIEESRHRLKPIIDINDPHVQALGELAVENLYSKNSGEKLKFVRVVNGLKSDKYIGPGFTEVILYHLVLEAKTNEEINWTYATKLEEVSGGLIRHVFLSFEPVLPYYKP
;
A
#
# COMPACT_ATOMS: atom_id res chain seq x y z
N MET A 1 14.57 -6.71 0.26
CA MET A 1 13.98 -6.91 -1.07
C MET A 1 13.78 -8.40 -1.24
N SER A 2 12.55 -8.88 -1.40
CA SER A 2 12.29 -10.31 -1.59
C SER A 2 12.70 -10.75 -3.00
N ILE A 3 12.95 -12.05 -3.19
CA ILE A 3 13.30 -12.63 -4.50
C ILE A 3 12.13 -12.45 -5.50
N GLU A 4 10.89 -12.35 -5.02
CA GLU A 4 9.70 -12.15 -5.85
C GLU A 4 9.57 -10.69 -6.34
N GLU A 5 9.88 -9.70 -5.50
CA GLU A 5 9.97 -8.29 -5.91
C GLU A 5 11.01 -8.08 -7.04
N SER A 6 12.04 -8.93 -7.09
CA SER A 6 13.09 -8.87 -8.10
C SER A 6 12.66 -9.45 -9.46
N ARG A 7 11.57 -10.23 -9.51
CA ARG A 7 11.09 -10.90 -10.73
C ARG A 7 10.06 -10.07 -11.52
N HIS A 8 9.34 -9.18 -10.86
CA HIS A 8 8.28 -8.40 -11.48
C HIS A 8 8.72 -6.96 -11.69
N ARG A 9 8.75 -6.52 -12.97
CA ARG A 9 9.11 -5.14 -13.31
C ARG A 9 8.04 -4.18 -12.77
N LEU A 10 8.36 -3.48 -11.70
CA LEU A 10 7.58 -2.37 -11.20
C LEU A 10 7.67 -1.18 -12.16
N LYS A 11 6.53 -0.57 -12.46
CA LYS A 11 6.40 0.61 -13.31
C LYS A 11 5.68 1.72 -12.54
N PRO A 12 5.99 3.00 -12.81
CA PRO A 12 5.24 4.11 -12.24
C PRO A 12 3.74 4.00 -12.52
N ILE A 13 2.92 4.31 -11.52
CA ILE A 13 1.48 4.47 -11.70
C ILE A 13 1.24 5.81 -12.39
N ILE A 14 0.66 5.77 -13.59
CA ILE A 14 0.48 6.97 -14.44
C ILE A 14 -0.60 7.89 -13.86
N ASP A 15 -1.74 7.31 -13.47
CA ASP A 15 -2.83 8.03 -12.84
C ASP A 15 -2.89 7.69 -11.34
N ILE A 16 -2.27 8.53 -10.51
CA ILE A 16 -2.29 8.34 -9.07
C ILE A 16 -3.65 8.71 -8.45
N ASN A 17 -4.46 9.50 -9.15
CA ASN A 17 -5.79 9.92 -8.69
C ASN A 17 -6.88 8.92 -9.08
N ASP A 18 -6.51 7.83 -9.75
CA ASP A 18 -7.42 6.72 -10.03
C ASP A 18 -8.13 6.30 -8.73
N PRO A 19 -9.48 6.25 -8.70
CA PRO A 19 -10.24 5.91 -7.51
C PRO A 19 -9.84 4.56 -6.89
N HIS A 20 -9.45 3.59 -7.71
CA HIS A 20 -8.99 2.30 -7.24
C HIS A 20 -7.64 2.42 -6.51
N VAL A 21 -6.69 3.19 -7.05
CA VAL A 21 -5.39 3.44 -6.40
C VAL A 21 -5.58 4.17 -5.06
N GLN A 22 -6.46 5.16 -5.02
CA GLN A 22 -6.78 5.87 -3.76
C GLN A 22 -7.42 4.93 -2.73
N ALA A 23 -8.36 4.07 -3.16
CA ALA A 23 -8.98 3.07 -2.29
C ALA A 23 -7.97 2.06 -1.72
N LEU A 24 -6.98 1.63 -2.50
CA LEU A 24 -5.89 0.78 -2.00
C LEU A 24 -5.07 1.47 -0.89
N GLY A 25 -4.82 2.77 -1.04
CA GLY A 25 -4.16 3.58 -0.01
C GLY A 25 -4.97 3.66 1.28
N GLU A 26 -6.29 3.90 1.16
CA GLU A 26 -7.19 3.94 2.31
C GLU A 26 -7.24 2.59 3.05
N LEU A 27 -7.39 1.49 2.30
CA LEU A 27 -7.38 0.13 2.86
C LEU A 27 -6.07 -0.19 3.60
N ALA A 28 -4.93 0.32 3.12
CA ALA A 28 -3.64 0.13 3.80
C ALA A 28 -3.59 0.82 5.17
N VAL A 29 -4.15 2.03 5.26
CA VAL A 29 -4.27 2.77 6.54
C VAL A 29 -5.23 2.06 7.49
N GLU A 30 -6.37 1.58 6.99
CA GLU A 30 -7.33 0.81 7.79
C GLU A 30 -6.75 -0.52 8.29
N ASN A 31 -5.96 -1.22 7.47
CA ASN A 31 -5.30 -2.46 7.88
C ASN A 31 -4.34 -2.24 9.05
N LEU A 32 -3.59 -1.14 9.05
CA LEU A 32 -2.72 -0.77 10.17
C LEU A 32 -3.53 -0.57 11.45
N TYR A 33 -4.65 0.15 11.38
CA TYR A 33 -5.52 0.38 12.53
C TYR A 33 -6.03 -0.95 13.14
N SER A 34 -6.39 -1.93 12.30
CA SER A 34 -6.82 -3.24 12.78
C SER A 34 -5.73 -4.06 13.48
N LYS A 35 -4.45 -3.77 13.19
CA LYS A 35 -3.30 -4.54 13.70
C LYS A 35 -2.57 -3.86 14.86
N ASN A 36 -2.57 -2.53 14.95
CA ASN A 36 -1.81 -1.77 15.94
C ASN A 36 -2.74 -0.86 16.77
N SER A 37 -2.91 -1.19 18.06
CA SER A 37 -3.85 -0.54 18.98
C SER A 37 -3.49 0.87 19.47
N GLY A 38 -2.47 1.52 18.88
CA GLY A 38 -1.87 2.75 19.45
C GLY A 38 -2.06 4.04 18.64
N GLU A 39 -2.07 3.98 17.32
CA GLU A 39 -2.09 5.17 16.47
C GLU A 39 -3.20 5.07 15.42
N LYS A 40 -4.15 6.00 15.48
CA LYS A 40 -5.28 6.05 14.54
C LYS A 40 -4.94 7.02 13.44
N LEU A 41 -4.29 6.51 12.40
CA LEU A 41 -4.04 7.27 11.19
C LEU A 41 -5.35 7.50 10.43
N LYS A 42 -5.52 8.70 9.88
CA LYS A 42 -6.59 9.04 8.93
C LYS A 42 -5.99 9.17 7.54
N PHE A 43 -6.47 8.39 6.58
CA PHE A 43 -6.02 8.49 5.20
C PHE A 43 -6.28 9.90 4.64
N VAL A 44 -5.32 10.45 3.89
CA VAL A 44 -5.48 11.73 3.19
C VAL A 44 -5.52 11.49 1.68
N ARG A 45 -4.46 10.87 1.13
CA ARG A 45 -4.35 10.51 -0.30
C ARG A 45 -3.15 9.63 -0.57
N VAL A 46 -3.16 8.92 -1.70
CA VAL A 46 -1.94 8.39 -2.32
C VAL A 46 -1.26 9.52 -3.09
N VAL A 47 0.05 9.68 -2.89
CA VAL A 47 0.86 10.75 -3.51
C VAL A 47 1.76 10.25 -4.64
N ASN A 48 2.17 8.98 -4.60
CA ASN A 48 2.98 8.36 -5.65
C ASN A 48 2.90 6.83 -5.53
N GLY A 49 3.38 6.10 -6.53
CA GLY A 49 3.51 4.66 -6.41
C GLY A 49 4.04 3.97 -7.66
N LEU A 50 4.38 2.70 -7.46
CA LEU A 50 4.75 1.77 -8.51
C LEU A 50 3.78 0.59 -8.48
N LYS A 51 3.53 -0.01 -9.64
CA LYS A 51 2.81 -1.29 -9.74
C LYS A 51 3.51 -2.25 -10.70
N SER A 52 3.37 -3.54 -10.46
CA SER A 52 3.79 -4.55 -11.42
C SER A 52 2.80 -4.65 -12.59
N ASP A 53 3.24 -5.26 -13.69
CA ASP A 53 2.29 -5.93 -14.57
C ASP A 53 1.63 -7.09 -13.82
N LYS A 54 0.46 -7.53 -14.30
CA LYS A 54 -0.24 -8.70 -13.78
C LYS A 54 0.61 -9.96 -13.97
N TYR A 55 0.74 -10.78 -12.93
CA TYR A 55 1.45 -12.06 -12.99
C TYR A 55 0.64 -13.19 -12.35
N ILE A 56 1.05 -14.43 -12.59
CA ILE A 56 0.40 -15.61 -12.00
C ILE A 56 1.14 -15.97 -10.71
N GLY A 57 0.44 -15.83 -9.59
CA GLY A 57 0.89 -16.25 -8.27
C GLY A 57 0.52 -17.71 -7.95
N PRO A 58 0.78 -18.14 -6.71
CA PRO A 58 0.39 -19.46 -6.23
C PRO A 58 -1.10 -19.75 -6.44
N GLY A 59 -1.43 -20.99 -6.78
CA GLY A 59 -2.81 -21.41 -7.00
C GLY A 59 -3.46 -20.86 -8.28
N PHE A 60 -2.67 -20.47 -9.28
CA PHE A 60 -3.14 -19.88 -10.55
C PHE A 60 -3.95 -18.60 -10.36
N THR A 61 -3.66 -17.86 -9.28
CA THR A 61 -4.29 -16.57 -9.02
C THR A 61 -3.54 -15.47 -9.76
N GLU A 62 -4.27 -14.48 -10.21
CA GLU A 62 -3.70 -13.32 -10.87
C GLU A 62 -3.35 -12.27 -9.82
N VAL A 63 -2.12 -11.76 -9.86
CA VAL A 63 -1.57 -10.89 -8.82
C VAL A 63 -1.03 -9.59 -9.43
N ILE A 64 -1.28 -8.48 -8.74
CA ILE A 64 -0.63 -7.19 -8.99
C ILE A 64 0.02 -6.71 -7.70
N LEU A 65 1.33 -6.44 -7.75
CA LEU A 65 2.08 -5.88 -6.64
C LEU A 65 2.04 -4.35 -6.72
N TYR A 66 1.64 -3.69 -5.64
CA TYR A 66 1.62 -2.25 -5.49
C TYR A 66 2.60 -1.79 -4.42
N HIS A 67 3.41 -0.79 -4.76
CA HIS A 67 4.23 -0.03 -3.83
C HIS A 67 3.70 1.39 -3.82
N LEU A 68 2.92 1.76 -2.81
CA LEU A 68 2.29 3.07 -2.72
C LEU A 68 3.02 3.95 -1.71
N VAL A 69 3.10 5.24 -2.02
CA VAL A 69 3.47 6.29 -1.09
C VAL A 69 2.21 7.11 -0.83
N LEU A 70 1.82 7.22 0.42
CA LEU A 70 0.58 7.88 0.84
C LEU A 70 0.82 8.87 1.96
N GLU A 71 -0.04 9.87 2.01
CA GLU A 71 -0.16 10.83 3.10
C GLU A 71 -1.27 10.34 4.03
N ALA A 72 -0.96 10.26 5.32
CA ALA A 72 -1.93 9.99 6.36
C ALA A 72 -1.70 10.94 7.53
N LYS A 73 -2.79 11.29 8.20
CA LYS A 73 -2.79 12.22 9.31
C LYS A 73 -2.79 11.45 10.63
N THR A 74 -1.87 11.81 11.52
CA THR A 74 -1.74 11.20 12.84
C THR A 74 -2.82 11.72 13.81
N ASN A 75 -2.88 11.15 15.01
CA ASN A 75 -3.74 11.63 16.09
C ASN A 75 -3.44 13.07 16.53
N GLU A 76 -2.21 13.54 16.28
CA GLU A 76 -1.75 14.91 16.57
C GLU A 76 -2.10 15.88 15.43
N GLU A 77 -2.93 15.44 14.47
CA GLU A 77 -3.33 16.20 13.28
C GLU A 77 -2.16 16.58 12.35
N ILE A 78 -1.02 15.88 12.48
CA ILE A 78 0.15 16.03 11.63
C ILE A 78 0.00 15.12 10.40
N ASN A 79 0.13 15.70 9.20
CA ASN A 79 0.24 14.90 7.99
C ASN A 79 1.63 14.31 7.89
N TRP A 80 1.72 12.99 7.74
CA TRP A 80 2.98 12.27 7.56
C TRP A 80 2.92 11.37 6.34
N THR A 81 4.09 11.06 5.78
CA THR A 81 4.21 10.23 4.58
C THR A 81 4.61 8.81 4.93
N TYR A 82 3.89 7.84 4.37
CA TYR A 82 4.10 6.43 4.58
C TYR A 82 4.31 5.71 3.24
N ALA A 83 5.15 4.69 3.24
CA ALA A 83 5.27 3.73 2.16
C ALA A 83 4.56 2.44 2.57
N THR A 84 3.76 1.91 1.65
CA THR A 84 3.08 0.63 1.85
C THR A 84 3.27 -0.27 0.64
N LYS A 85 3.34 -1.58 0.92
CA LYS A 85 3.38 -2.63 -0.09
C LYS A 85 2.21 -3.56 0.11
N LEU A 86 1.49 -3.83 -0.95
CA LEU A 86 0.36 -4.77 -0.93
C LEU A 86 0.23 -5.49 -2.26
N GLU A 87 -0.31 -6.70 -2.20
CA GLU A 87 -0.70 -7.48 -3.37
C GLU A 87 -2.22 -7.45 -3.52
N GLU A 88 -2.68 -7.16 -4.73
CA GLU A 88 -4.04 -7.45 -5.14
C GLU A 88 -4.07 -8.82 -5.80
N VAL A 89 -4.86 -9.75 -5.24
CA VAL A 89 -4.98 -11.13 -5.72
C VAL A 89 -6.39 -11.37 -6.24
N SER A 90 -6.48 -11.80 -7.49
CA SER A 90 -7.72 -12.12 -8.20
C SER A 90 -7.77 -13.61 -8.56
N GLY A 91 -8.77 -14.32 -8.03
CA GLY A 91 -9.03 -15.74 -8.33
C GLY A 91 -10.48 -16.16 -8.11
N GLY A 92 -11.38 -15.18 -7.95
CA GLY A 92 -12.81 -15.34 -7.67
C GLY A 92 -13.37 -14.09 -6.98
N LEU A 93 -12.84 -13.77 -5.80
CA LEU A 93 -13.00 -12.47 -5.15
C LEU A 93 -11.64 -11.77 -5.08
N ILE A 94 -11.65 -10.44 -5.19
CA ILE A 94 -10.45 -9.63 -5.00
C ILE A 94 -10.07 -9.66 -3.52
N ARG A 95 -8.80 -9.97 -3.25
CA ARG A 95 -8.21 -9.96 -1.90
C ARG A 95 -6.98 -9.05 -1.89
N HIS A 96 -6.80 -8.32 -0.80
CA HIS A 96 -5.63 -7.47 -0.59
C HIS A 96 -4.74 -8.09 0.49
N VAL A 97 -3.49 -8.39 0.15
CA VAL A 97 -2.49 -8.91 1.07
C VAL A 97 -1.51 -7.79 1.39
N PHE A 98 -1.57 -7.29 2.63
CA PHE A 98 -0.68 -6.22 3.09
C PHE A 98 0.67 -6.78 3.53
N LEU A 99 1.73 -6.37 2.83
CA LEU A 99 3.09 -6.85 3.06
C LEU A 99 3.85 -5.96 4.04
N SER A 100 3.76 -4.64 3.87
CA SER A 100 4.40 -3.68 4.78
C SER A 100 3.70 -2.33 4.82
N PHE A 101 3.90 -1.60 5.91
CA PHE A 101 3.45 -0.22 6.10
C PHE A 101 4.44 0.49 7.03
N GLU A 102 5.19 1.45 6.50
CA GLU A 102 6.30 2.09 7.21
C GLU A 102 6.33 3.60 6.92
N PRO A 103 6.72 4.45 7.87
CA PRO A 103 6.90 5.87 7.60
C PRO A 103 8.12 6.08 6.68
N VAL A 104 8.00 6.97 5.68
CA VAL A 104 9.10 7.24 4.72
C VAL A 104 10.31 7.88 5.40
N LEU A 105 10.06 8.74 6.38
CA LEU A 105 11.06 9.27 7.29
C LEU A 105 10.74 8.79 8.70
N PRO A 106 11.73 8.33 9.48
CA PRO A 106 11.49 7.86 10.84
C PRO A 106 10.88 8.99 11.67
N TYR A 107 9.67 8.75 12.18
CA TYR A 107 9.00 9.65 13.11
C TYR A 107 9.45 9.27 14.53
N TYR A 108 10.40 10.01 15.07
CA TYR A 108 10.70 9.94 16.49
C TYR A 108 9.69 10.83 17.21
N LYS A 109 8.80 10.23 18.01
CA LYS A 109 7.98 11.01 18.94
C LYS A 109 8.93 11.86 19.80
N PRO A 110 8.71 13.18 19.90
CA PRO A 110 9.52 14.02 20.77
C PRO A 110 9.45 13.55 22.24
#